data_AF-A0A7V8DEB9-F1
#
_entry.id   AF-A0A7V8DEB9-F1
#
_cell.length_a   1.000
_cell.length_b   1.000
_cell.length_c   1.000
_cell.angle_alpha   90.00
_cell.angle_beta   90.00
_cell.angle_gamma   90.00
#
_symmetry.space_group_name_H-M   'P 1'
#
loop_
_entity.id
_entity.type
_entity.pdbx_description
1 polymer ?
#
loop_
_entity_poly.entity_id
_entity_poly.type
_entity_poly.pdbx_seq_one_letter_code
_entity_poly.pdbx_strand_id
1 'polypeptide(L)'
;MKVYLSLGSNLGDRLSNLERALELLAAGGCRIVKRSPVYETAPLYYLKQPAFFNMAAACETPLTPADLLALIGRVERELRRRRLFRNGPRTIDIDILFYGGARLKLPGLEIPHPRLAGREFVLAPLAAIAPSLRHPVTGLTVRAMLAALKAEGGVRRLPSSYAELEDWLRRLPPPSVAGHYNLKPIRAALSRLGCPEKSMGVVVHIAGSTAKTSAACMTAAALAANGWRTGLYTSPHIRSLRERAKVDGREISERDMLDRFLRVEAVAAGELSFFETITAAAFLYFSDKKTRFAVIEAGLGGRLDATNAVPGGVAGITSVSLEHADLLGPGLADIAAHKAGIIKPGVAVLVGNGVPEEAFRVIARAASSAGVPIHRPPPVDFPSLSRAGAFQVPNAAFAMRAAALAAARAGRKFRPGPAAAALRRAIPPGRFQRLSVAGRKVVVDGAHNAEGVAALVREFAGRPADVCVAAFMSDKSGGTLAAALSSAARRLILTRSFSYRSAPPLEIRGQMPPALRGGTLVMDSPMKALARAVKLAPEGGTVLVAGSLYLAGDVLAGLRGHRAFHPREMPVKADA
;
A
#
# COMPACT_ATOMS: atom_id res chain seq x y z
N MET A 1 25.56 22.83 -27.34
CA MET A 1 26.13 21.48 -27.62
C MET A 1 25.33 20.41 -26.87
N LYS A 2 25.18 19.21 -27.45
CA LYS A 2 24.54 18.06 -26.78
C LYS A 2 25.55 17.32 -25.89
N VAL A 3 25.16 17.00 -24.66
CA VAL A 3 26.00 16.37 -23.64
C VAL A 3 25.24 15.23 -23.00
N TYR A 4 25.95 14.17 -22.60
CA TYR A 4 25.39 13.07 -21.83
C TYR A 4 26.10 12.97 -20.49
N LEU A 5 25.32 12.98 -19.42
CA LEU A 5 25.78 12.95 -18.03
C LEU A 5 25.35 11.65 -17.35
N SER A 6 26.18 11.14 -16.46
CA SER A 6 25.82 10.12 -15.47
C SER A 6 25.64 10.79 -14.12
N LEU A 7 24.61 10.41 -13.38
CA LEU A 7 24.34 10.87 -12.02
C LEU A 7 24.23 9.64 -11.11
N GLY A 8 24.86 9.68 -9.94
CA GLY A 8 24.83 8.61 -8.94
C GLY A 8 24.67 9.12 -7.51
N SER A 9 23.81 8.49 -6.70
CA SER A 9 23.58 8.84 -5.30
C SER A 9 23.43 7.61 -4.41
N ASN A 10 24.11 7.57 -3.24
CA ASN A 10 23.95 6.47 -2.29
C ASN A 10 23.78 6.88 -0.81
N LEU A 11 23.59 8.17 -0.53
CA LEU A 11 23.32 8.66 0.82
C LEU A 11 22.02 9.47 0.88
N GLY A 12 21.27 9.34 1.97
CA GLY A 12 20.03 10.09 2.20
C GLY A 12 18.89 9.69 1.25
N ASP A 13 18.04 10.65 0.89
CA ASP A 13 17.02 10.47 -0.15
C ASP A 13 17.69 10.50 -1.53
N ARG A 14 18.12 9.31 -1.98
CA ARG A 14 18.88 9.12 -3.22
C ARG A 14 18.16 9.69 -4.45
N LEU A 15 16.82 9.60 -4.50
CA LEU A 15 16.04 10.13 -5.60
C LEU A 15 15.99 11.66 -5.59
N SER A 16 15.69 12.25 -4.44
CA SER A 16 15.66 13.72 -4.30
C SER A 16 17.02 14.35 -4.64
N ASN A 17 18.13 13.68 -4.32
CA ASN A 17 19.46 14.13 -4.73
C ASN A 17 19.65 14.14 -6.26
N LEU A 18 19.19 13.10 -6.97
CA LEU A 18 19.25 13.03 -8.44
C LEU A 18 18.39 14.13 -9.07
N GLU A 19 17.16 14.32 -8.59
CA GLU A 19 16.24 15.33 -9.12
C GLU A 19 16.74 16.75 -8.87
N ARG A 20 17.20 17.03 -7.65
CA ARG A 20 17.76 18.35 -7.31
C ARG A 20 19.04 18.65 -8.09
N ALA A 21 19.87 17.65 -8.38
CA ALA A 21 21.04 17.82 -9.23
C ALA A 21 20.64 18.24 -10.65
N LEU A 22 19.59 17.65 -11.24
CA LEU A 22 19.08 18.05 -12.54
C LEU A 22 18.49 19.46 -12.53
N GLU A 23 17.78 19.85 -11.47
CA GLU A 23 17.26 21.22 -11.30
C GLU A 23 18.39 22.26 -11.26
N LEU A 24 19.45 21.99 -10.49
CA LEU A 24 20.59 22.88 -10.35
C LEU A 24 21.42 22.97 -11.65
N LEU A 25 21.58 21.85 -12.36
CA LEU A 25 22.18 21.85 -13.70
C LEU A 25 21.35 22.69 -14.67
N ALA A 26 20.02 22.58 -14.63
CA ALA A 26 19.13 23.37 -15.47
C ALA A 26 19.21 24.87 -15.16
N ALA A 27 19.19 25.23 -13.87
CA ALA A 27 19.39 26.61 -13.42
C ALA A 27 20.78 27.17 -13.84
N GLY A 28 21.79 26.30 -13.95
CA GLY A 28 23.14 26.64 -14.41
C GLY A 28 23.33 26.67 -15.93
N GLY A 29 22.27 26.54 -16.74
CA GLY A 29 22.34 26.62 -18.20
C GLY A 29 22.44 25.28 -18.94
N CYS A 30 22.06 24.17 -18.31
CA CYS A 30 21.92 22.86 -18.97
C CYS A 30 20.45 22.51 -19.20
N ARG A 31 19.93 22.69 -20.42
CA ARG A 31 18.57 22.28 -20.77
C ARG A 31 18.48 20.76 -20.81
N ILE A 32 17.76 20.15 -19.85
CA ILE A 32 17.56 18.70 -19.81
C ILE A 32 16.61 18.28 -20.95
N VAL A 33 17.12 17.47 -21.89
CA VAL A 33 16.36 16.99 -23.05
C VAL A 33 15.70 15.66 -22.76
N LYS A 34 16.41 14.75 -22.07
CA LYS A 34 15.91 13.41 -21.75
C LYS A 34 16.58 12.89 -20.48
N ARG A 35 15.85 12.10 -19.69
CA ARG A 35 16.36 11.38 -18.52
C ARG A 35 16.03 9.89 -18.62
N SER A 36 16.90 9.02 -18.12
CA SER A 36 16.64 7.59 -18.03
C SER A 36 15.69 7.28 -16.86
N PRO A 37 15.13 6.06 -16.80
CA PRO A 37 14.70 5.47 -15.53
C PRO A 37 15.82 5.48 -14.48
N VAL A 38 15.46 5.24 -13.23
CA VAL A 38 16.43 5.06 -12.15
C VAL A 38 16.87 3.60 -12.11
N TYR A 39 18.16 3.38 -11.88
CA TYR A 39 18.76 2.05 -11.75
C TYR A 39 19.43 1.93 -10.39
N GLU A 40 19.12 0.88 -9.64
CA GLU A 40 19.80 0.58 -8.38
C GLU A 40 20.95 -0.40 -8.59
N THR A 41 22.11 -0.13 -7.98
CA THR A 41 23.30 -0.97 -8.13
C THR A 41 24.04 -1.15 -6.82
N ALA A 42 24.59 -2.35 -6.58
CA ALA A 42 25.50 -2.57 -5.48
C ALA A 42 26.78 -1.70 -5.62
N PRO A 43 27.45 -1.33 -4.52
CA PRO A 43 28.74 -0.66 -4.58
C PRO A 43 29.81 -1.57 -5.22
N LEU A 44 30.66 -1.04 -6.09
CA LEU A 44 31.67 -1.85 -6.81
C LEU A 44 33.03 -1.97 -6.12
N TYR A 45 33.48 -0.93 -5.40
CA TYR A 45 34.86 -0.88 -4.90
C TYR A 45 34.95 -0.95 -3.37
N TYR A 46 34.06 -0.24 -2.68
CA TYR A 46 33.95 -0.29 -1.23
C TYR A 46 32.59 -0.87 -0.87
N LEU A 47 32.53 -2.14 -0.48
CA LEU A 47 31.26 -2.87 -0.38
C LEU A 47 30.43 -2.49 0.86
N LYS A 48 31.06 -1.96 1.92
CA LYS A 48 30.39 -1.56 3.17
C LYS A 48 29.72 -0.17 3.05
N GLN A 49 28.86 0.01 2.05
CA GLN A 49 28.06 1.22 1.87
C GLN A 49 26.70 0.91 1.25
N PRO A 50 25.72 1.84 1.31
CA PRO A 50 24.43 1.63 0.67
C PRO A 50 24.55 1.54 -0.86
N ALA A 51 23.57 0.87 -1.48
CA ALA A 51 23.44 0.78 -2.93
C ALA A 51 23.28 2.17 -3.58
N PHE A 52 23.73 2.30 -4.83
CA PHE A 52 23.61 3.53 -5.62
C PHE A 52 22.31 3.55 -6.41
N PHE A 53 21.63 4.69 -6.44
CA PHE A 53 20.71 5.02 -7.52
C PHE A 53 21.48 5.76 -8.61
N ASN A 54 21.33 5.30 -9.85
CA ASN A 54 22.02 5.82 -11.02
C ASN A 54 20.99 6.25 -12.08
N MET A 55 21.32 7.34 -12.79
CA MET A 55 20.53 7.89 -13.88
C MET A 55 21.45 8.48 -14.94
N ALA A 56 21.05 8.41 -16.21
CA ALA A 56 21.66 9.18 -17.28
C ALA A 56 20.75 10.34 -17.70
N ALA A 57 21.36 11.48 -18.02
CA ALA A 57 20.67 12.64 -18.58
C ALA A 57 21.32 13.07 -19.89
N ALA A 58 20.50 13.36 -20.89
CA ALA A 58 20.91 14.06 -22.11
C ALA A 58 20.53 15.53 -21.95
N CYS A 59 21.51 16.41 -22.14
CA CYS A 59 21.38 17.85 -21.93
C CYS A 59 21.84 18.61 -23.17
N GLU A 60 21.33 19.82 -23.34
CA GLU A 60 21.89 20.82 -24.24
C GLU A 60 22.37 22.01 -23.43
N THR A 61 23.59 22.46 -23.69
CA THR A 61 24.20 23.57 -22.96
C THR A 61 25.08 24.44 -23.86
N PRO A 62 25.14 25.77 -23.63
CA PRO A 62 26.12 26.64 -24.27
C PRO A 62 27.49 26.60 -23.58
N LEU A 63 27.61 26.03 -22.37
CA LEU A 63 28.83 26.00 -21.58
C LEU A 63 29.92 25.16 -22.24
N THR A 64 31.17 25.60 -22.16
CA THR A 64 32.32 24.79 -22.59
C THR A 64 32.47 23.54 -21.70
N PRO A 65 33.23 22.50 -22.10
CA PRO A 65 33.49 21.35 -21.23
C PRO A 65 34.07 21.72 -19.86
N ALA A 66 34.93 22.74 -19.80
CA ALA A 66 35.52 23.24 -18.55
C ALA A 66 34.48 23.96 -17.67
N ASP A 67 33.65 24.82 -18.26
CA ASP A 67 32.59 25.54 -17.53
C ASP A 67 31.52 24.58 -17.01
N LEU A 68 31.19 23.54 -17.78
CA LEU A 68 30.27 22.49 -17.35
C LEU A 68 30.83 21.69 -16.19
N LEU A 69 32.12 21.32 -16.22
CA LEU A 69 32.77 20.66 -15.08
C LEU A 69 32.75 21.55 -13.83
N ALA A 70 33.01 22.85 -13.99
CA ALA A 70 32.94 23.82 -12.89
C ALA A 70 31.52 23.96 -12.33
N LEU A 71 30.49 23.95 -13.20
CA LEU A 71 29.08 23.92 -12.78
C LEU A 71 28.77 22.65 -11.98
N ILE A 72 29.16 21.48 -12.49
CA ILE A 72 28.98 20.21 -11.78
C ILE A 72 29.60 20.28 -10.37
N GLY A 73 30.84 20.79 -10.26
CA GLY A 73 31.48 20.96 -8.96
C GLY A 73 30.77 21.94 -8.01
N ARG A 74 29.99 22.90 -8.52
CA ARG A 74 29.09 23.74 -7.70
C ARG A 74 27.86 22.96 -7.24
N VAL A 75 27.19 22.25 -8.16
CA VAL A 75 26.02 21.43 -7.87
C VAL A 75 26.31 20.40 -6.78
N GLU A 76 27.43 19.68 -6.90
CA GLU A 76 27.82 18.67 -5.91
C GLU A 76 28.13 19.28 -4.53
N ARG A 77 28.74 20.47 -4.48
CA ARG A 77 28.97 21.19 -3.21
C ARG A 77 27.68 21.64 -2.55
N GLU A 78 26.73 22.16 -3.33
CA GLU A 78 25.41 22.58 -2.84
C GLU A 78 24.64 21.38 -2.23
N LEU A 79 24.72 20.23 -2.89
CA LEU A 79 24.17 18.96 -2.39
C LEU A 79 25.03 18.30 -1.30
N ARG A 80 25.96 19.05 -0.71
CA ARG A 80 26.80 18.65 0.42
C ARG A 80 27.56 17.33 0.18
N ARG A 81 28.17 17.17 -1.00
CA ARG A 81 29.04 16.03 -1.29
C ARG A 81 30.14 15.93 -0.24
N ARG A 82 30.01 14.98 0.68
CA ARG A 82 31.04 14.62 1.67
C ARG A 82 31.88 13.47 1.13
N ARG A 83 33.12 13.74 0.71
CA ARG A 83 34.05 12.69 0.27
C ARG A 83 34.93 12.29 1.46
N LEU A 84 34.44 11.36 2.27
CA LEU A 84 35.19 10.87 3.44
C LEU A 84 36.51 10.19 3.04
N PHE A 85 36.50 9.46 1.92
CA PHE A 85 37.67 8.84 1.30
C PHE A 85 37.36 8.45 -0.17
N ARG A 86 38.38 8.02 -0.91
CA ARG A 86 38.24 7.58 -2.32
C ARG A 86 37.27 6.40 -2.43
N ASN A 87 36.29 6.48 -3.34
CA ASN A 87 35.20 5.50 -3.52
C ASN A 87 34.24 5.33 -2.33
N GLY A 88 34.27 6.26 -1.36
CA GLY A 88 33.34 6.27 -0.24
C GLY A 88 31.93 6.76 -0.60
N PRO A 89 30.99 6.69 0.37
CA PRO A 89 29.60 7.10 0.19
C PRO A 89 29.47 8.59 -0.11
N ARG A 90 28.47 8.99 -0.90
CA ARG A 90 28.24 10.37 -1.37
C ARG A 90 26.77 10.67 -1.62
N THR A 91 26.38 11.91 -1.38
CA THR A 91 25.03 12.43 -1.67
C THR A 91 24.78 12.52 -3.18
N ILE A 92 25.78 12.91 -3.96
CA ILE A 92 25.70 12.95 -5.43
C ILE A 92 27.09 12.82 -6.06
N ASP A 93 27.14 12.24 -7.25
CA ASP A 93 28.29 12.13 -8.15
C ASP A 93 27.81 12.39 -9.58
N ILE A 94 28.43 13.33 -10.30
CA ILE A 94 28.04 13.65 -11.67
C ILE A 94 29.27 13.55 -12.58
N ASP A 95 29.20 12.69 -13.59
CA ASP A 95 30.25 12.48 -14.58
C ASP A 95 29.78 12.92 -15.98
N ILE A 96 30.64 13.63 -16.72
CA ILE A 96 30.42 13.92 -18.14
C ILE A 96 30.84 12.70 -18.96
N LEU A 97 29.87 12.02 -19.60
CA LEU A 97 30.13 10.82 -20.38
C LEU A 97 30.56 11.14 -21.81
N PHE A 98 29.83 12.06 -22.45
CA PHE A 98 30.02 12.49 -23.84
C PHE A 98 29.70 13.98 -23.97
N TYR A 99 30.43 14.69 -24.83
CA TYR A 99 30.22 16.11 -25.14
C TYR A 99 30.32 16.30 -26.66
N GLY A 100 29.18 16.32 -27.35
CA GLY A 100 29.15 16.20 -28.81
C GLY A 100 29.89 14.94 -29.29
N GLY A 101 30.70 15.09 -30.34
CA GLY A 101 31.67 14.08 -30.81
C GLY A 101 33.09 14.31 -30.30
N ALA A 102 33.29 15.16 -29.29
CA ALA A 102 34.61 15.60 -28.89
C ALA A 102 35.44 14.46 -28.28
N ARG A 103 36.75 14.50 -28.54
CA ARG A 103 37.79 13.73 -27.85
C ARG A 103 38.70 14.73 -27.17
N LEU A 104 38.68 14.80 -25.84
CA LEU A 104 39.49 15.76 -25.09
C LEU A 104 40.06 15.14 -23.81
N LYS A 105 41.23 15.63 -23.44
CA LYS A 105 41.92 15.30 -22.20
C LYS A 105 42.46 16.60 -21.61
N LEU A 106 41.83 17.06 -20.53
CA LEU A 106 42.21 18.23 -19.75
C LEU A 106 42.53 17.78 -18.31
N PRO A 107 43.24 18.59 -17.51
CA PRO A 107 43.42 18.30 -16.09
C PRO A 107 42.08 18.06 -15.39
N GLY A 108 41.85 16.83 -14.91
CA GLY A 108 40.60 16.46 -14.24
C GLY A 108 39.39 16.15 -15.13
N LEU A 109 39.52 16.19 -16.47
CA LEU A 109 38.43 15.89 -17.40
C LEU A 109 38.93 15.11 -18.62
N GLU A 110 38.33 13.95 -18.88
CA GLU A 110 38.57 13.18 -20.10
C GLU A 110 37.23 12.81 -20.73
N ILE A 111 37.04 13.15 -22.01
CA ILE A 111 35.82 12.90 -22.78
C ILE A 111 36.18 12.16 -24.07
N PRO A 112 35.49 11.06 -24.41
CA PRO A 112 34.45 10.39 -23.61
C PRO A 112 35.03 9.80 -22.31
N HIS A 113 34.19 9.64 -21.27
CA HIS A 113 34.66 9.24 -19.94
C HIS A 113 35.45 7.91 -19.98
N PRO A 114 36.70 7.86 -19.49
CA PRO A 114 37.66 6.80 -19.83
C PRO A 114 37.23 5.40 -19.37
N ARG A 115 36.41 5.32 -18.32
CA ARG A 115 35.94 4.04 -17.75
C ARG A 115 34.50 3.68 -18.13
N LEU A 116 33.86 4.42 -19.04
CA LEU A 116 32.43 4.23 -19.32
C LEU A 116 32.13 2.84 -19.91
N ALA A 117 33.01 2.32 -20.77
CA ALA A 117 32.81 1.05 -21.46
C ALA A 117 32.78 -0.18 -20.54
N GLY A 118 33.42 -0.08 -19.36
CA GLY A 118 33.51 -1.16 -18.37
C GLY A 118 32.47 -1.07 -17.24
N ARG A 119 31.43 -0.24 -17.38
CA ARG A 119 30.52 0.10 -16.27
C ARG A 119 29.05 -0.09 -16.65
N GLU A 120 28.48 -1.23 -16.24
CA GLU A 120 27.07 -1.53 -16.48
C GLU A 120 26.15 -0.44 -15.89
N PHE A 121 26.44 0.03 -14.68
CA PHE A 121 25.66 1.08 -13.99
C PHE A 121 25.68 2.45 -14.69
N VAL A 122 26.59 2.67 -15.65
CA VAL A 122 26.65 3.87 -16.51
C VAL A 122 25.98 3.58 -17.86
N LEU A 123 26.31 2.42 -18.46
CA LEU A 123 25.84 2.04 -19.79
C LEU A 123 24.35 1.69 -19.82
N ALA A 124 23.81 1.01 -18.81
CA ALA A 124 22.39 0.65 -18.78
C ALA A 124 21.47 1.88 -18.72
N PRO A 125 21.68 2.89 -17.84
CA PRO A 125 20.94 4.14 -17.92
C PRO A 125 21.12 4.88 -19.25
N LEU A 126 22.36 4.96 -19.77
CA LEU A 126 22.64 5.66 -21.02
C LEU A 126 21.95 4.98 -22.22
N ALA A 127 21.95 3.65 -22.28
CA ALA A 127 21.32 2.86 -23.33
C ALA A 127 19.80 3.11 -23.40
N ALA A 128 19.15 3.38 -22.27
CA ALA A 128 17.72 3.70 -22.24
C ALA A 128 17.39 5.04 -22.92
N ILE A 129 18.33 5.98 -22.98
CA ILE A 129 18.09 7.30 -23.57
C ILE A 129 18.75 7.50 -24.93
N ALA A 130 19.88 6.84 -25.18
CA ALA A 130 20.72 7.03 -26.36
C ALA A 130 21.41 5.71 -26.81
N PRO A 131 20.64 4.67 -27.17
CA PRO A 131 21.20 3.34 -27.48
C PRO A 131 22.11 3.32 -28.71
N SER A 132 21.87 4.22 -29.68
CA SER A 132 22.60 4.32 -30.94
C SER A 132 23.79 5.28 -30.89
N LEU A 133 24.02 5.98 -29.76
CA LEU A 133 25.17 6.87 -29.60
C LEU A 133 26.46 6.08 -29.77
N ARG A 134 27.35 6.54 -30.66
CA ARG A 134 28.61 5.88 -30.94
C ARG A 134 29.72 6.45 -30.09
N HIS A 135 30.53 5.56 -29.52
CA HIS A 135 31.76 5.95 -28.86
C HIS A 135 32.74 6.47 -29.91
N PRO A 136 33.27 7.71 -29.79
CA PRO A 136 34.05 8.32 -30.85
C PRO A 136 35.32 7.52 -31.14
N VAL A 137 35.94 6.88 -30.14
CA VAL A 137 37.16 6.07 -30.31
C VAL A 137 36.88 4.66 -30.88
N THR A 138 36.03 3.86 -30.24
CA THR A 138 35.82 2.45 -30.62
C THR A 138 34.79 2.26 -31.75
N GLY A 139 34.01 3.29 -32.08
CA GLY A 139 32.91 3.21 -33.06
C GLY A 139 31.68 2.42 -32.61
N LEU A 140 31.79 1.66 -31.51
CA LEU A 140 30.71 0.87 -30.93
C LEU A 140 29.58 1.77 -30.44
N THR A 141 28.34 1.29 -30.60
CA THR A 141 27.17 1.97 -30.01
C THR A 141 27.10 1.70 -28.51
N VAL A 142 26.41 2.57 -27.76
CA VAL A 142 26.14 2.34 -26.33
C VAL A 142 25.46 0.99 -26.10
N ARG A 143 24.51 0.59 -26.95
CA ARG A 143 23.89 -0.73 -26.88
C ARG A 143 24.90 -1.86 -27.08
N ALA A 144 25.79 -1.74 -28.06
CA ALA A 144 26.83 -2.75 -28.30
C ALA A 144 27.83 -2.83 -27.13
N MET A 145 28.23 -1.69 -26.56
CA MET A 145 29.08 -1.66 -25.36
C MET A 145 28.40 -2.33 -24.16
N LEU A 146 27.10 -2.07 -23.94
CA LEU A 146 26.35 -2.72 -22.86
C LEU A 146 26.25 -4.24 -23.07
N ALA A 147 25.97 -4.68 -24.29
CA ALA A 147 25.86 -6.11 -24.61
C ALA A 147 27.20 -6.86 -24.51
N ALA A 148 28.32 -6.16 -24.67
CA ALA A 148 29.66 -6.71 -24.51
C ALA A 148 30.06 -6.94 -23.03
N LEU A 149 29.34 -6.32 -22.08
CA LEU A 149 29.54 -6.60 -20.67
C LEU A 149 28.90 -7.93 -20.31
N LYS A 150 29.63 -8.78 -19.57
CA LYS A 150 29.01 -9.92 -18.90
C LYS A 150 28.00 -9.36 -17.89
N ALA A 151 26.76 -9.83 -17.94
CA ALA A 151 25.74 -9.43 -16.98
C ALA A 151 26.17 -9.93 -15.59
N GLU A 152 26.73 -9.06 -14.76
CA GLU A 152 27.13 -9.39 -13.39
C GLU A 152 25.92 -9.37 -12.43
N GLY A 153 24.71 -9.12 -12.94
CA GLY A 153 23.46 -9.11 -12.17
C GLY A 153 23.33 -7.95 -11.19
N GLY A 154 24.26 -6.98 -11.24
CA GLY A 154 24.39 -5.91 -10.26
C GLY A 154 23.53 -4.68 -10.52
N VAL A 155 22.88 -4.57 -11.69
CA VAL A 155 22.11 -3.38 -12.09
C VAL A 155 20.61 -3.67 -12.21
N ARG A 156 19.84 -3.13 -11.27
CA ARG A 156 18.40 -3.33 -11.15
C ARG A 156 17.63 -2.09 -11.61
N ARG A 157 16.98 -2.14 -12.78
CA ARG A 157 16.12 -1.06 -13.26
C ARG A 157 14.87 -0.93 -12.39
N LEU A 158 14.65 0.23 -11.78
CA LEU A 158 13.44 0.52 -11.01
C LEU A 158 12.26 0.82 -11.95
N PRO A 159 11.01 0.65 -11.46
CA PRO A 159 9.81 1.01 -12.21
C PRO A 159 9.82 2.47 -12.68
N SER A 160 9.41 2.69 -13.92
CA SER A 160 9.28 4.03 -14.53
C SER A 160 7.85 4.36 -14.94
N SER A 161 6.93 3.41 -14.77
CA SER A 161 5.49 3.58 -14.96
C SER A 161 4.73 2.84 -13.86
N TYR A 162 3.45 3.16 -13.70
CA TYR A 162 2.60 2.49 -12.72
C TYR A 162 2.37 1.01 -13.05
N ALA A 163 2.26 0.66 -14.33
CA ALA A 163 2.17 -0.74 -14.77
C ALA A 163 3.43 -1.53 -14.40
N GLU A 164 4.62 -0.95 -14.58
CA GLU A 164 5.87 -1.55 -14.14
C GLU A 164 5.95 -1.66 -12.61
N LEU A 165 5.40 -0.69 -11.87
CA LEU A 165 5.33 -0.74 -10.40
C LEU A 165 4.43 -1.90 -9.94
N GLU A 166 3.27 -2.07 -10.56
CA GLU A 166 2.40 -3.21 -10.24
C GLU A 166 3.10 -4.54 -10.47
N ASP A 167 3.78 -4.72 -11.61
CA ASP A 167 4.52 -5.93 -11.92
C ASP A 167 5.68 -6.16 -10.92
N TRP A 168 6.40 -5.09 -10.57
CA TRP A 168 7.43 -5.13 -9.54
C TRP A 168 6.88 -5.62 -8.20
N LEU A 169 5.79 -5.02 -7.72
CA LEU A 169 5.18 -5.37 -6.44
C LEU A 169 4.59 -6.80 -6.43
N ARG A 170 4.12 -7.32 -7.58
CA ARG A 170 3.66 -8.71 -7.71
C ARG A 170 4.80 -9.72 -7.57
N ARG A 171 6.01 -9.34 -8.00
CA ARG A 171 7.21 -10.20 -7.99
C ARG A 171 7.93 -10.22 -6.65
N LEU A 172 7.66 -9.24 -5.77
CA LEU A 172 8.24 -9.25 -4.42
C LEU A 172 7.84 -10.55 -3.71
N PRO A 173 8.81 -11.25 -3.09
CA PRO A 173 8.50 -12.42 -2.30
C PRO A 173 7.58 -12.01 -1.14
N PRO A 174 6.63 -12.87 -0.72
CA PRO A 174 5.83 -12.61 0.46
C PRO A 174 6.80 -12.47 1.66
N PRO A 175 6.76 -11.36 2.41
CA PRO A 175 7.72 -11.10 3.49
C PRO A 175 7.64 -12.19 4.56
N SER A 176 8.76 -12.76 5.02
CA SER A 176 8.67 -13.72 6.14
C SER A 176 8.09 -13.01 7.38
N VAL A 177 7.05 -13.60 8.00
CA VAL A 177 6.36 -12.92 9.11
C VAL A 177 7.30 -12.68 10.28
N ALA A 178 8.20 -13.63 10.56
CA ALA A 178 9.18 -13.50 11.63
C ALA A 178 10.19 -12.34 11.39
N GLY A 179 10.59 -12.07 10.15
CA GLY A 179 11.57 -11.02 9.83
C GLY A 179 10.98 -9.61 9.81
N HIS A 180 9.72 -9.47 9.39
CA HIS A 180 9.11 -8.16 9.11
C HIS A 180 7.99 -7.74 10.08
N TYR A 181 7.55 -8.60 11.00
CA TYR A 181 6.52 -8.22 11.97
C TYR A 181 7.10 -7.46 13.17
N ASN A 182 7.74 -6.32 12.90
CA ASN A 182 8.27 -5.41 13.90
C ASN A 182 8.38 -3.98 13.32
N LEU A 183 8.60 -3.00 14.19
CA LEU A 183 8.62 -1.58 13.78
C LEU A 183 10.00 -1.06 13.35
N LYS A 184 11.08 -1.85 13.45
CA LYS A 184 12.44 -1.35 13.22
C LYS A 184 12.65 -0.90 11.76
N PRO A 185 12.32 -1.70 10.72
CA PRO A 185 12.58 -1.31 9.34
C PRO A 185 11.76 -0.07 8.94
N ILE A 186 10.45 -0.07 9.18
CA ILE A 186 9.60 1.07 8.86
C ILE A 186 10.01 2.36 9.59
N ARG A 187 10.39 2.30 10.88
CA ARG A 187 10.86 3.50 11.61
C ARG A 187 12.19 4.01 11.07
N ALA A 188 13.11 3.12 10.70
CA ALA A 188 14.37 3.51 10.08
C ALA A 188 14.14 4.19 8.73
N ALA A 189 13.26 3.65 7.89
CA ALA A 189 12.89 4.24 6.61
C ALA A 189 12.21 5.62 6.80
N LEU A 190 11.22 5.73 7.68
CA LEU A 190 10.55 7.01 7.97
C LEU A 190 11.51 8.08 8.50
N SER A 191 12.46 7.69 9.37
CA SER A 191 13.51 8.60 9.86
C SER A 191 14.35 9.16 8.70
N ARG A 192 14.80 8.29 7.78
CA ARG A 192 15.55 8.68 6.57
C ARG A 192 14.72 9.54 5.60
N LEU A 193 13.39 9.41 5.62
CA LEU A 193 12.45 10.21 4.84
C LEU A 193 12.09 11.56 5.49
N GLY A 194 12.69 11.91 6.62
CA GLY A 194 12.40 13.16 7.32
C GLY A 194 11.17 13.10 8.24
N CYS A 195 10.81 11.92 8.72
CA CYS A 195 9.69 11.67 9.64
C CYS A 195 8.32 12.19 9.12
N PRO A 196 7.89 11.80 7.90
CA PRO A 196 6.64 12.31 7.32
C PRO A 196 5.41 12.02 8.18
N GLU A 197 5.44 10.95 8.99
CA GLU A 197 4.38 10.57 9.90
C GLU A 197 4.07 11.62 10.99
N LYS A 198 5.01 12.54 11.26
CA LYS A 198 4.84 13.65 12.20
C LYS A 198 4.16 14.87 11.57
N SER A 199 4.04 14.91 10.24
CA SER A 199 3.55 16.05 9.47
C SER A 199 2.20 15.78 8.78
N MET A 200 1.46 14.76 9.24
CA MET A 200 0.15 14.37 8.67
C MET A 200 -1.06 14.95 9.45
N GLY A 201 -0.81 15.79 10.44
CA GLY A 201 -1.84 16.36 11.32
C GLY A 201 -2.28 15.41 12.43
N VAL A 202 -3.54 15.51 12.88
CA VAL A 202 -4.08 14.63 13.94
C VAL A 202 -4.38 13.26 13.34
N VAL A 203 -3.74 12.22 13.87
CA VAL A 203 -3.87 10.85 13.39
C VAL A 203 -5.00 10.11 14.13
N VAL A 204 -5.95 9.55 13.40
CA VAL A 204 -6.93 8.57 13.90
C VAL A 204 -6.45 7.19 13.47
N HIS A 205 -5.89 6.43 14.41
CA HIS A 205 -5.36 5.09 14.17
C HIS A 205 -6.39 4.05 14.57
N ILE A 206 -6.85 3.21 13.63
CA ILE A 206 -7.97 2.28 13.81
C ILE A 206 -7.48 0.84 13.68
N ALA A 207 -7.61 0.07 14.76
CA ALA A 207 -7.46 -1.37 14.82
C ALA A 207 -8.82 -2.06 15.06
N GLY A 208 -8.82 -3.38 15.00
CA GLY A 208 -10.01 -4.22 15.21
C GLY A 208 -9.98 -5.52 14.42
N SER A 209 -10.90 -6.43 14.70
CA SER A 209 -11.04 -7.67 13.93
C SER A 209 -11.89 -7.45 12.69
N THR A 210 -13.09 -6.90 12.88
CA THR A 210 -14.04 -6.56 11.82
C THR A 210 -14.24 -5.05 11.75
N ALA A 211 -14.91 -4.56 10.70
CA ALA A 211 -15.33 -3.16 10.52
C ALA A 211 -14.25 -2.07 10.38
N LYS A 212 -12.95 -2.37 10.57
CA LYS A 212 -11.83 -1.43 10.42
C LYS A 212 -11.94 -0.52 9.17
N THR A 213 -11.97 -1.10 7.98
CA THR A 213 -12.02 -0.36 6.72
C THR A 213 -13.27 0.53 6.62
N SER A 214 -14.44 0.02 7.01
CA SER A 214 -15.69 0.80 6.98
C SER A 214 -15.62 1.99 7.93
N ALA A 215 -15.16 1.76 9.17
CA ALA A 215 -14.98 2.81 10.17
C ALA A 215 -13.95 3.84 9.72
N ALA A 216 -12.83 3.42 9.12
CA ALA A 216 -11.80 4.32 8.60
C ALA A 216 -12.32 5.18 7.45
N CYS A 217 -12.95 4.58 6.44
CA CYS A 217 -13.53 5.31 5.32
C CYS A 217 -14.59 6.32 5.78
N MET A 218 -15.50 5.91 6.66
CA MET A 218 -16.54 6.78 7.20
C MET A 218 -15.97 7.91 8.08
N THR A 219 -14.93 7.63 8.87
CA THR A 219 -14.26 8.67 9.69
C THR A 219 -13.60 9.72 8.80
N ALA A 220 -12.88 9.27 7.76
CA ALA A 220 -12.23 10.18 6.82
C ALA A 220 -13.25 11.03 6.05
N ALA A 221 -14.37 10.43 5.63
CA ALA A 221 -15.45 11.15 4.97
C ALA A 221 -16.12 12.17 5.91
N ALA A 222 -16.34 11.81 7.18
CA ALA A 222 -16.90 12.72 8.18
C ALA A 222 -16.00 13.94 8.42
N LEU A 223 -14.69 13.75 8.51
CA LEU A 223 -13.70 14.82 8.65
C LEU A 223 -13.60 15.69 7.39
N ALA A 224 -13.56 15.07 6.19
CA ALA A 224 -13.54 15.79 4.93
C ALA A 224 -14.81 16.62 4.71
N ALA A 225 -15.98 16.11 5.08
CA ALA A 225 -17.26 16.83 5.01
C ALA A 225 -17.34 18.04 5.96
N ASN A 226 -16.45 18.12 6.95
CA ASN A 226 -16.26 19.30 7.80
C ASN A 226 -15.29 20.34 7.18
N GLY A 227 -14.86 20.13 5.93
CA GLY A 227 -13.98 21.05 5.21
C GLY A 227 -12.49 20.89 5.54
N TRP A 228 -12.10 19.79 6.19
CA TRP A 228 -10.70 19.56 6.57
C TRP A 228 -10.01 18.60 5.62
N ARG A 229 -8.82 18.99 5.16
CA ARG A 229 -7.98 18.12 4.34
C ARG A 229 -7.65 16.83 5.08
N THR A 230 -8.12 15.70 4.57
CA THR A 230 -8.11 14.43 5.29
C THR A 230 -7.48 13.33 4.45
N GLY A 231 -6.41 12.72 4.96
CA GLY A 231 -5.82 11.49 4.43
C GLY A 231 -6.54 10.25 4.96
N LEU A 232 -6.63 9.21 4.14
CA LEU A 232 -7.18 7.90 4.49
C LEU A 232 -6.24 6.81 3.99
N TYR A 233 -5.76 5.98 4.92
CA TYR A 233 -5.02 4.76 4.63
C TYR A 233 -5.83 3.53 5.01
N THR A 234 -6.05 2.61 4.06
CA THR A 234 -6.85 1.39 4.26
C THR A 234 -6.21 0.15 3.68
N SER A 235 -6.60 -1.03 4.18
CA SER A 235 -6.13 -2.32 3.67
C SER A 235 -7.10 -3.48 3.94
N PRO A 236 -7.11 -4.53 3.10
CA PRO A 236 -6.53 -4.58 1.75
C PRO A 236 -7.32 -3.69 0.77
N HIS A 237 -6.83 -3.57 -0.46
CA HIS A 237 -7.63 -3.00 -1.56
C HIS A 237 -8.52 -4.09 -2.19
N ILE A 238 -9.52 -3.65 -2.95
CA ILE A 238 -10.47 -4.53 -3.64
C ILE A 238 -10.14 -4.59 -5.13
N ARG A 239 -9.78 -3.47 -5.76
CA ARG A 239 -9.52 -3.43 -7.21
C ARG A 239 -8.13 -2.91 -7.56
N SER A 240 -7.73 -1.81 -6.94
CA SER A 240 -6.49 -1.09 -7.29
C SER A 240 -5.71 -0.75 -6.02
N LEU A 241 -4.38 -0.85 -6.10
CA LEU A 241 -3.49 -0.47 -5.01
C LEU A 241 -3.72 0.98 -4.53
N ARG A 242 -4.16 1.87 -5.44
CA ARG A 242 -4.45 3.29 -5.13
C ARG A 242 -5.59 3.46 -4.12
N GLU A 243 -6.47 2.47 -3.99
CA GLU A 243 -7.54 2.47 -2.97
C GLU A 243 -6.97 2.54 -1.56
N ARG A 244 -5.73 2.07 -1.34
CA ARG A 244 -5.06 2.09 -0.04
C ARG A 244 -4.73 3.49 0.46
N ALA A 245 -4.62 4.51 -0.40
CA ALA A 245 -4.27 5.87 0.01
C ALA A 245 -5.15 6.90 -0.70
N LYS A 246 -5.91 7.68 0.09
CA LYS A 246 -6.79 8.74 -0.43
C LYS A 246 -6.57 10.05 0.29
N VAL A 247 -6.78 11.17 -0.41
CA VAL A 247 -6.91 12.50 0.20
C VAL A 247 -8.23 13.10 -0.25
N ASP A 248 -9.05 13.54 0.71
CA ASP A 248 -10.37 14.13 0.49
C ASP A 248 -11.29 13.22 -0.35
N GLY A 249 -11.21 11.92 -0.09
CA GLY A 249 -11.97 10.88 -0.79
C GLY A 249 -11.43 10.49 -2.16
N ARG A 250 -10.40 11.16 -2.69
CA ARG A 250 -9.77 10.87 -3.99
C ARG A 250 -8.57 9.95 -3.82
N GLU A 251 -8.53 8.87 -4.59
CA GLU A 251 -7.40 7.94 -4.68
C GLU A 251 -6.11 8.67 -5.09
N ILE A 252 -4.98 8.24 -4.54
CA ILE A 252 -3.65 8.68 -4.99
C ILE A 252 -3.51 8.43 -6.49
N SER A 253 -2.93 9.38 -7.23
CA SER A 253 -2.71 9.21 -8.66
C SER A 253 -1.64 8.15 -8.94
N GLU A 254 -1.65 7.55 -10.13
CA GLU A 254 -0.64 6.58 -10.56
C GLU A 254 0.78 7.16 -10.48
N ARG A 255 0.91 8.41 -10.91
CA ARG A 255 2.16 9.16 -10.84
C ARG A 255 2.59 9.40 -9.39
N ASP A 256 1.69 9.93 -8.54
CA ASP A 256 2.03 10.17 -7.14
C ASP A 256 2.42 8.86 -6.42
N MET A 257 1.74 7.75 -6.72
CA MET A 257 2.05 6.44 -6.15
C MET A 257 3.45 5.95 -6.56
N LEU A 258 3.78 6.05 -7.84
CA LEU A 258 5.11 5.73 -8.36
C LEU A 258 6.19 6.61 -7.73
N ASP A 259 5.97 7.93 -7.70
CA ASP A 259 6.93 8.88 -7.15
C ASP A 259 7.21 8.59 -5.67
N ARG A 260 6.18 8.29 -4.86
CA ARG A 260 6.36 7.95 -3.44
C ARG A 260 7.01 6.58 -3.26
N PHE A 261 6.66 5.59 -4.07
CA PHE A 261 7.35 4.30 -4.06
C PHE A 261 8.85 4.47 -4.30
N LEU A 262 9.25 5.23 -5.33
CA LEU A 262 10.66 5.45 -5.65
C LEU A 262 11.41 6.17 -4.52
N ARG A 263 10.78 7.13 -3.84
CA ARG A 263 11.35 7.79 -2.65
C ARG A 263 11.51 6.83 -1.47
N VAL A 264 10.54 5.93 -1.23
CA VAL A 264 10.65 4.90 -0.20
C VAL A 264 11.78 3.94 -0.53
N GLU A 265 11.83 3.42 -1.75
CA GLU A 265 12.90 2.52 -2.20
C GLU A 265 14.27 3.20 -2.13
N ALA A 266 14.33 4.52 -2.36
CA ALA A 266 15.54 5.32 -2.22
C ALA A 266 16.13 5.32 -0.80
N VAL A 267 15.39 4.98 0.25
CA VAL A 267 15.93 4.87 1.62
C VAL A 267 15.89 3.46 2.19
N ALA A 268 15.01 2.61 1.64
CA ALA A 268 14.76 1.25 2.09
C ALA A 268 15.66 0.22 1.39
N ALA A 269 16.05 0.45 0.13
CA ALA A 269 16.88 -0.46 -0.65
C ALA A 269 16.37 -1.93 -0.62
N GLY A 270 15.06 -2.14 -0.72
CA GLY A 270 14.43 -3.46 -0.71
C GLY A 270 14.30 -4.12 0.67
N GLU A 271 14.65 -3.44 1.77
CA GLU A 271 14.54 -4.00 3.13
C GLU A 271 13.10 -4.00 3.67
N LEU A 272 12.21 -3.19 3.09
CA LEU A 272 10.81 -3.11 3.53
C LEU A 272 9.96 -4.19 2.88
N SER A 273 9.04 -4.76 3.66
CA SER A 273 7.96 -5.57 3.13
C SER A 273 7.04 -4.77 2.20
N PHE A 274 6.20 -5.47 1.43
CA PHE A 274 5.13 -4.83 0.65
C PHE A 274 4.29 -3.89 1.53
N PHE A 275 3.84 -4.36 2.70
CA PHE A 275 2.96 -3.56 3.56
C PHE A 275 3.67 -2.33 4.14
N GLU A 276 4.92 -2.48 4.58
CA GLU A 276 5.73 -1.35 5.06
C GLU A 276 6.00 -0.32 3.95
N THR A 277 6.32 -0.78 2.74
CA THR A 277 6.58 0.07 1.58
C THR A 277 5.36 0.94 1.25
N ILE A 278 4.18 0.33 1.16
CA ILE A 278 2.94 1.05 0.85
C ILE A 278 2.52 1.97 1.99
N THR A 279 2.77 1.57 3.25
CA THR A 279 2.53 2.41 4.43
C THR A 279 3.41 3.67 4.41
N ALA A 280 4.72 3.53 4.18
CA ALA A 280 5.64 4.65 4.08
C ALA A 280 5.28 5.59 2.91
N ALA A 281 4.91 5.02 1.76
CA ALA A 281 4.48 5.79 0.59
C ALA A 281 3.21 6.60 0.88
N ALA A 282 2.24 6.03 1.59
CA ALA A 282 1.03 6.72 2.01
C ALA A 282 1.34 7.86 3.01
N PHE A 283 2.27 7.65 3.96
CA PHE A 283 2.65 8.69 4.93
C PHE A 283 3.35 9.87 4.26
N LEU A 284 4.27 9.59 3.32
CA LEU A 284 4.86 10.63 2.47
C LEU A 284 3.78 11.40 1.70
N TYR A 285 2.83 10.68 1.09
CA TYR A 285 1.75 11.31 0.34
C TYR A 285 0.90 12.24 1.22
N PHE A 286 0.53 11.83 2.44
CA PHE A 286 -0.25 12.67 3.35
C PHE A 286 0.54 13.88 3.87
N SER A 287 1.82 13.68 4.19
CA SER A 287 2.75 14.77 4.57
C SER A 287 2.87 15.80 3.44
N ASP A 288 3.13 15.36 2.21
CA ASP A 288 3.27 16.25 1.04
C ASP A 288 1.98 16.99 0.71
N LYS A 289 0.82 16.32 0.88
CA LYS A 289 -0.49 16.96 0.71
C LYS A 289 -0.88 17.83 1.91
N LYS A 290 -0.09 17.89 2.99
CA LYS A 290 -0.33 18.70 4.19
C LYS A 290 -1.71 18.41 4.81
N THR A 291 -2.01 17.13 5.03
CA THR A 291 -3.28 16.72 5.64
C THR A 291 -3.43 17.33 7.04
N ARG A 292 -4.64 17.76 7.39
CA ARG A 292 -4.97 18.19 8.75
C ARG A 292 -5.31 17.00 9.65
N PHE A 293 -5.89 15.97 9.06
CA PHE A 293 -6.20 14.71 9.69
C PHE A 293 -5.73 13.56 8.82
N ALA A 294 -5.26 12.48 9.44
CA ALA A 294 -4.97 11.24 8.74
C ALA A 294 -5.66 10.08 9.46
N VAL A 295 -6.53 9.37 8.75
CA VAL A 295 -7.22 8.18 9.27
C VAL A 295 -6.47 6.96 8.76
N ILE A 296 -5.87 6.20 9.67
CA ILE A 296 -4.96 5.11 9.36
C ILE A 296 -5.56 3.80 9.89
N GLU A 297 -5.90 2.88 9.01
CA GLU A 297 -6.28 1.51 9.36
C GLU A 297 -5.03 0.66 9.59
N ALA A 298 -4.97 -0.04 10.72
CA ALA A 298 -3.96 -1.07 10.98
C ALA A 298 -4.22 -2.30 10.09
N GLY A 299 -3.16 -2.86 9.51
CA GLY A 299 -3.24 -4.04 8.65
C GLY A 299 -3.51 -5.32 9.45
N LEU A 300 -2.65 -5.60 10.43
CA LEU A 300 -2.72 -6.77 11.30
C LEU A 300 -2.47 -6.38 12.76
N GLY A 301 -3.38 -6.76 13.65
CA GLY A 301 -3.22 -6.52 15.08
C GLY A 301 -3.18 -5.02 15.42
N GLY A 302 -1.99 -4.46 15.64
CA GLY A 302 -1.79 -3.09 16.14
C GLY A 302 -0.36 -2.82 16.61
N ARG A 303 0.07 -3.45 17.70
CA ARG A 303 1.36 -3.22 18.39
C ARG A 303 2.58 -3.18 17.47
N LEU A 304 2.71 -4.19 16.60
CA LEU A 304 3.85 -4.37 15.69
C LEU A 304 3.49 -4.08 14.23
N ASP A 305 2.28 -3.58 13.96
CA ASP A 305 1.85 -3.22 12.60
C ASP A 305 2.63 -2.00 12.10
N ALA A 306 3.03 -1.99 10.83
CA ALA A 306 3.81 -0.88 10.25
C ALA A 306 3.16 0.50 10.48
N THR A 307 1.83 0.55 10.51
CA THR A 307 1.09 1.79 10.77
C THR A 307 1.27 2.33 12.17
N ASN A 308 1.70 1.52 13.14
CA ASN A 308 1.94 1.94 14.53
C ASN A 308 3.20 2.80 14.70
N ALA A 309 3.92 3.08 13.61
CA ALA A 309 4.97 4.10 13.58
C ALA A 309 4.43 5.54 13.79
N VAL A 310 3.14 5.79 13.56
CA VAL A 310 2.53 7.12 13.74
C VAL A 310 2.52 7.58 15.22
N PRO A 311 2.63 8.89 15.51
CA PRO A 311 2.58 9.42 16.87
C PRO A 311 1.20 9.27 17.54
N GLY A 312 0.11 9.17 16.75
CA GLY A 312 -1.26 8.95 17.23
C GLY A 312 -1.95 10.22 17.72
N GLY A 313 -3.28 10.23 17.68
CA GLY A 313 -4.13 11.30 18.19
C GLY A 313 -5.47 10.78 18.70
N VAL A 314 -6.03 9.80 18.01
CA VAL A 314 -7.14 8.94 18.47
C VAL A 314 -6.75 7.49 18.19
N ALA A 315 -6.91 6.61 19.19
CA ALA A 315 -6.71 5.18 19.08
C ALA A 315 -8.09 4.50 19.08
N GLY A 316 -8.50 3.96 17.94
CA GLY A 316 -9.80 3.32 17.75
C GLY A 316 -9.68 1.80 17.69
N ILE A 317 -10.48 1.08 18.49
CA ILE A 317 -10.59 -0.39 18.44
C ILE A 317 -12.04 -0.75 18.15
N THR A 318 -12.32 -1.20 16.92
CA THR A 318 -13.68 -1.42 16.40
C THR A 318 -14.35 -2.68 16.96
N SER A 319 -13.67 -3.83 16.89
CA SER A 319 -14.10 -5.10 17.48
C SER A 319 -12.90 -5.97 17.87
N VAL A 320 -13.12 -7.00 18.69
CA VAL A 320 -12.12 -8.03 19.02
C VAL A 320 -12.78 -9.40 18.91
N SER A 321 -12.26 -10.24 18.02
CA SER A 321 -12.66 -11.63 17.83
C SER A 321 -11.42 -12.50 17.60
N LEU A 322 -11.55 -13.81 17.73
CA LEU A 322 -10.47 -14.74 17.39
C LEU A 322 -10.11 -14.61 15.91
N GLU A 323 -8.85 -14.33 15.63
CA GLU A 323 -8.25 -14.25 14.30
C GLU A 323 -6.73 -14.31 14.41
N HIS A 324 -6.07 -14.88 13.41
CA HIS A 324 -4.60 -14.85 13.30
C HIS A 324 -3.89 -15.34 14.58
N ALA A 325 -4.38 -16.44 15.16
CA ALA A 325 -3.92 -16.96 16.45
C ALA A 325 -2.40 -17.21 16.48
N ASP A 326 -1.83 -17.68 15.37
CA ASP A 326 -0.39 -17.93 15.24
C ASP A 326 0.48 -16.68 15.41
N LEU A 327 -0.09 -15.48 15.21
CA LEU A 327 0.62 -14.20 15.25
C LEU A 327 0.21 -13.33 16.43
N LEU A 328 -1.07 -13.37 16.79
CA LEU A 328 -1.65 -12.49 17.80
C LEU A 328 -1.83 -13.17 19.16
N GLY A 329 -1.70 -14.50 19.21
CA GLY A 329 -1.98 -15.33 20.37
C GLY A 329 -3.35 -16.03 20.28
N PRO A 330 -3.54 -17.12 21.02
CA PRO A 330 -4.71 -17.99 20.90
C PRO A 330 -5.99 -17.40 21.52
N GLY A 331 -5.88 -16.43 22.45
CA GLY A 331 -6.99 -15.90 23.21
C GLY A 331 -7.48 -14.52 22.76
N LEU A 332 -8.70 -14.17 23.18
CA LEU A 332 -9.25 -12.82 23.00
C LEU A 332 -8.41 -11.77 23.74
N ALA A 333 -7.88 -12.10 24.92
CA ALA A 333 -6.98 -11.23 25.66
C ALA A 333 -5.67 -10.92 24.92
N ASP A 334 -5.04 -11.91 24.27
CA ASP A 334 -3.80 -11.73 23.51
C ASP A 334 -4.02 -10.81 22.30
N ILE A 335 -5.09 -11.09 21.56
CA ILE A 335 -5.52 -10.29 20.40
C ILE A 335 -5.86 -8.87 20.84
N ALA A 336 -6.56 -8.70 21.97
CA ALA A 336 -6.87 -7.39 22.55
C ALA A 336 -5.60 -6.64 22.95
N ALA A 337 -4.60 -7.30 23.56
CA ALA A 337 -3.33 -6.70 23.93
C ALA A 337 -2.57 -6.21 22.70
N HIS A 338 -2.57 -7.00 21.62
CA HIS A 338 -1.94 -6.61 20.38
C HIS A 338 -2.63 -5.40 19.74
N LYS A 339 -3.97 -5.36 19.73
CA LYS A 339 -4.73 -4.20 19.22
C LYS A 339 -4.56 -2.97 20.10
N ALA A 340 -4.55 -3.13 21.43
CA ALA A 340 -4.32 -2.09 22.40
C ALA A 340 -2.92 -1.46 22.31
N GLY A 341 -1.96 -2.11 21.65
CA GLY A 341 -0.64 -1.55 21.38
C GLY A 341 -0.61 -0.29 20.51
N ILE A 342 -1.75 0.14 19.94
CA ILE A 342 -1.87 1.46 19.29
C ILE A 342 -2.17 2.59 20.28
N ILE A 343 -2.53 2.26 21.53
CA ILE A 343 -2.79 3.23 22.61
C ILE A 343 -1.45 3.77 23.09
N LYS A 344 -1.27 5.08 22.93
CA LYS A 344 -0.06 5.82 23.29
C LYS A 344 -0.41 6.95 24.26
N PRO A 345 0.54 7.48 25.05
CA PRO A 345 0.29 8.67 25.86
C PRO A 345 -0.29 9.82 25.02
N GLY A 346 -1.27 10.54 25.57
CA GLY A 346 -1.88 11.71 24.93
C GLY A 346 -2.95 11.42 23.87
N VAL A 347 -3.25 10.16 23.54
CA VAL A 347 -4.35 9.81 22.61
C VAL A 347 -5.71 9.76 23.32
N ALA A 348 -6.80 9.59 22.56
CA ALA A 348 -8.14 9.31 23.08
C ALA A 348 -8.47 7.93 22.61
N VAL A 349 -8.95 7.09 23.52
CA VAL A 349 -9.25 5.70 23.19
C VAL A 349 -10.73 5.62 22.85
N LEU A 350 -11.07 5.06 21.69
CA LEU A 350 -12.45 4.78 21.29
C LEU A 350 -12.62 3.28 21.11
N VAL A 351 -13.54 2.68 21.86
CA VAL A 351 -13.78 1.23 21.83
C VAL A 351 -15.19 0.96 21.32
N GLY A 352 -15.33 0.12 20.30
CA GLY A 352 -16.63 -0.27 19.75
C GLY A 352 -17.50 -0.99 20.78
N ASN A 353 -18.82 -0.86 20.66
CA ASN A 353 -19.76 -1.38 21.65
C ASN A 353 -19.81 -2.91 21.72
N GLY A 354 -19.42 -3.61 20.65
CA GLY A 354 -19.41 -5.07 20.57
C GLY A 354 -18.13 -5.76 21.07
N VAL A 355 -17.18 -5.02 21.66
CA VAL A 355 -15.95 -5.63 22.20
C VAL A 355 -16.29 -6.49 23.43
N PRO A 356 -15.92 -7.79 23.45
CA PRO A 356 -16.16 -8.67 24.58
C PRO A 356 -15.53 -8.16 25.89
N GLU A 357 -16.14 -8.48 27.02
CA GLU A 357 -15.72 -7.97 28.34
C GLU A 357 -14.27 -8.34 28.69
N GLU A 358 -13.84 -9.57 28.41
CA GLU A 358 -12.44 -10.00 28.61
C GLU A 358 -11.44 -9.14 27.82
N ALA A 359 -11.73 -8.90 26.54
CA ALA A 359 -10.93 -8.03 25.67
C ALA A 359 -10.97 -6.56 26.13
N PHE A 360 -12.14 -6.09 26.57
CA PHE A 360 -12.32 -4.74 27.08
C PHE A 360 -11.45 -4.48 28.30
N ARG A 361 -11.34 -5.42 29.24
CA ARG A 361 -10.47 -5.29 30.41
C ARG A 361 -9.01 -5.07 30.03
N VAL A 362 -8.50 -5.77 29.01
CA VAL A 362 -7.13 -5.59 28.51
C VAL A 362 -6.95 -4.19 27.91
N ILE A 363 -7.90 -3.74 27.10
CA ILE A 363 -7.88 -2.40 26.50
C ILE A 363 -7.97 -1.32 27.59
N ALA A 364 -8.78 -1.55 28.62
CA ALA A 364 -8.95 -0.62 29.73
C ALA A 364 -7.69 -0.49 30.59
N ARG A 365 -6.99 -1.60 30.86
CA ARG A 365 -5.67 -1.56 31.50
C ARG A 365 -4.67 -0.77 30.66
N ALA A 366 -4.60 -1.00 29.35
CA ALA A 366 -3.69 -0.24 28.47
C ALA A 366 -4.00 1.26 28.46
N ALA A 367 -5.28 1.64 28.42
CA ALA A 367 -5.70 3.04 28.52
C ALA A 367 -5.34 3.66 29.89
N SER A 368 -5.56 2.92 30.98
CA SER A 368 -5.18 3.34 32.33
C SER A 368 -3.67 3.54 32.47
N SER A 369 -2.86 2.60 31.96
CA SER A 369 -1.38 2.71 31.98
C SER A 369 -0.87 3.88 31.16
N ALA A 370 -1.57 4.26 30.10
CA ALA A 370 -1.25 5.44 29.29
C ALA A 370 -1.85 6.75 29.83
N GLY A 371 -2.65 6.70 30.91
CA GLY A 371 -3.29 7.87 31.52
C GLY A 371 -4.34 8.54 30.62
N VAL A 372 -5.06 7.78 29.79
CA VAL A 372 -5.99 8.32 28.79
C VAL A 372 -7.42 7.80 28.99
N PRO A 373 -8.44 8.65 28.79
CA PRO A 373 -9.83 8.22 28.94
C PRO A 373 -10.29 7.34 27.78
N ILE A 374 -11.26 6.48 28.08
CA ILE A 374 -11.95 5.63 27.12
C ILE A 374 -13.29 6.27 26.76
N HIS A 375 -13.61 6.25 25.47
CA HIS A 375 -14.90 6.64 24.92
C HIS A 375 -15.57 5.44 24.24
N ARG A 376 -16.89 5.48 24.19
CA ARG A 376 -17.73 4.56 23.42
C ARG A 376 -18.49 5.32 22.33
N PRO A 377 -18.80 4.68 21.19
CA PRO A 377 -19.72 5.22 20.21
C PRO A 377 -21.11 5.46 20.83
N PRO A 378 -21.72 6.65 20.63
CA PRO A 378 -23.08 6.89 21.08
C PRO A 378 -24.08 6.06 20.25
N PRO A 379 -25.27 5.76 20.79
CA PRO A 379 -26.38 5.28 19.97
C PRO A 379 -26.70 6.33 18.89
N VAL A 380 -26.86 5.87 17.65
CA VAL A 380 -27.21 6.72 16.51
C VAL A 380 -28.14 5.94 15.60
N ASP A 381 -29.14 6.63 15.06
CA ASP A 381 -29.97 6.07 14.01
C ASP A 381 -29.52 6.61 12.64
N PHE A 382 -29.24 5.67 11.74
CA PHE A 382 -28.91 5.96 10.35
C PHE A 382 -29.74 5.06 9.43
N PRO A 383 -31.02 5.38 9.18
CA PRO A 383 -31.91 4.53 8.38
C PRO A 383 -31.36 4.26 6.96
N SER A 384 -30.67 5.25 6.39
CA SER A 384 -30.03 5.13 5.09
C SER A 384 -28.86 4.13 5.07
N LEU A 385 -28.20 3.88 6.20
CA LEU A 385 -27.12 2.90 6.32
C LEU A 385 -27.64 1.50 6.63
N SER A 386 -28.74 1.37 7.37
CA SER A 386 -29.39 0.08 7.61
C SER A 386 -29.72 -0.64 6.30
N ARG A 387 -30.22 0.11 5.31
CA ARG A 387 -30.45 -0.44 3.95
C ARG A 387 -29.16 -0.91 3.26
N ALA A 388 -27.98 -0.47 3.68
CA ALA A 388 -26.68 -0.91 3.19
C ALA A 388 -26.02 -1.97 4.10
N GLY A 389 -26.82 -2.64 4.93
CA GLY A 389 -26.41 -3.64 5.92
C GLY A 389 -26.54 -3.04 7.33
N ALA A 390 -27.33 -3.67 8.20
CA ALA A 390 -27.59 -3.15 9.56
C ALA A 390 -26.30 -3.00 10.37
N PHE A 391 -25.31 -3.85 10.12
CA PHE A 391 -23.98 -3.77 10.72
C PHE A 391 -23.17 -2.52 10.32
N GLN A 392 -23.62 -1.72 9.35
CA GLN A 392 -22.99 -0.43 9.03
C GLN A 392 -23.39 0.70 9.99
N VAL A 393 -24.54 0.58 10.67
CA VAL A 393 -25.00 1.58 11.65
C VAL A 393 -24.01 1.73 12.83
N PRO A 394 -23.56 0.66 13.51
CA PRO A 394 -22.55 0.81 14.56
C PRO A 394 -21.19 1.29 14.03
N ASN A 395 -20.82 0.96 12.78
CA ASN A 395 -19.59 1.46 12.16
C ASN A 395 -19.64 2.99 11.95
N ALA A 396 -20.80 3.50 11.56
CA ALA A 396 -21.05 4.93 11.43
C ALA A 396 -21.05 5.65 12.78
N ALA A 397 -21.64 5.04 13.82
CA ALA A 397 -21.57 5.54 15.19
C ALA A 397 -20.11 5.72 15.65
N PHE A 398 -19.30 4.69 15.41
CA PHE A 398 -17.88 4.70 15.72
C PHE A 398 -17.16 5.79 14.93
N ALA A 399 -17.39 5.88 13.62
CA ALA A 399 -16.76 6.86 12.75
C ALA A 399 -17.07 8.32 13.14
N MET A 400 -18.34 8.61 13.46
CA MET A 400 -18.77 9.93 13.92
C MET A 400 -18.09 10.32 15.22
N ARG A 401 -17.98 9.38 16.17
CA ARG A 401 -17.29 9.62 17.44
C ARG A 401 -15.78 9.79 17.24
N ALA A 402 -15.17 8.98 16.38
CA ALA A 402 -13.75 9.09 16.05
C ALA A 402 -13.41 10.46 15.43
N ALA A 403 -14.24 10.91 14.48
CA ALA A 403 -14.09 12.22 13.84
C ALA A 403 -14.27 13.38 14.83
N ALA A 404 -15.25 13.29 15.74
CA ALA A 404 -15.46 14.29 16.79
C ALA A 404 -14.27 14.37 17.76
N LEU A 405 -13.72 13.23 18.19
CA LEU A 405 -12.53 13.18 19.06
C LEU A 405 -11.29 13.76 18.37
N ALA A 406 -11.11 13.45 17.08
CA ALA A 406 -10.01 13.99 16.28
C ALA A 406 -10.13 15.53 16.15
N ALA A 407 -11.33 16.03 15.84
CA ALA A 407 -11.59 17.46 15.78
C ALA A 407 -11.30 18.16 17.11
N ALA A 408 -11.75 17.60 18.23
CA ALA A 408 -11.47 18.13 19.56
C ALA A 408 -9.96 18.19 19.85
N ARG A 409 -9.21 17.13 19.54
CA ARG A 409 -7.74 17.09 19.62
C ARG A 409 -7.06 18.15 18.77
N ALA A 410 -7.66 18.52 17.65
CA ALA A 410 -7.16 19.57 16.78
C ALA A 410 -7.61 20.99 17.17
N GLY A 411 -8.33 21.15 18.29
CA GLY A 411 -8.92 22.43 18.72
C GLY A 411 -10.03 22.93 17.79
N ARG A 412 -10.80 22.02 17.17
CA ARG A 412 -11.82 22.32 16.17
C ARG A 412 -13.21 21.88 16.61
N LYS A 413 -14.23 22.64 16.21
CA LYS A 413 -15.65 22.31 16.41
C LYS A 413 -16.12 21.35 15.31
N PHE A 414 -16.56 20.15 15.69
CA PHE A 414 -17.12 19.15 14.77
C PHE A 414 -18.60 19.43 14.48
N ARG A 415 -18.99 19.36 13.20
CA ARG A 415 -20.39 19.51 12.74
C ARG A 415 -20.92 18.14 12.30
N PRO A 416 -21.85 17.52 13.07
CA PRO A 416 -22.34 16.19 12.77
C PRO A 416 -23.24 16.12 11.53
N GLY A 417 -23.97 17.18 11.18
CA GLY A 417 -24.89 17.19 10.03
C GLY A 417 -24.21 16.87 8.69
N PRO A 418 -23.20 17.64 8.25
CA PRO A 418 -22.45 17.34 7.02
C PRO A 418 -21.77 15.97 7.06
N ALA A 419 -21.25 15.58 8.22
CA ALA A 419 -20.59 14.29 8.40
C ALA A 419 -21.55 13.12 8.18
N ALA A 420 -22.75 13.15 8.77
CA ALA A 420 -23.78 12.13 8.61
C ALA A 420 -24.19 11.95 7.14
N ALA A 421 -24.33 13.05 6.39
CA ALA A 421 -24.69 13.01 4.96
C ALA A 421 -23.62 12.32 4.08
N ALA A 422 -22.34 12.33 4.51
CA ALA A 422 -21.24 11.73 3.77
C ALA A 422 -21.09 10.21 3.99
N LEU A 423 -21.58 9.67 5.11
CA LEU A 423 -21.27 8.29 5.54
C LEU A 423 -21.72 7.22 4.53
N ARG A 424 -22.90 7.37 3.94
CA ARG A 424 -23.43 6.38 2.98
C ARG A 424 -22.56 6.25 1.73
N ARG A 425 -21.99 7.36 1.25
CA ARG A 425 -21.08 7.37 0.10
C ARG A 425 -19.69 6.86 0.44
N ALA A 426 -19.36 6.78 1.73
CA ALA A 426 -18.08 6.34 2.24
C ALA A 426 -18.01 4.83 2.52
N ILE A 427 -19.10 4.08 2.30
CA ILE A 427 -19.06 2.61 2.40
C ILE A 427 -18.07 2.07 1.36
N PRO A 428 -17.01 1.34 1.77
CA PRO A 428 -16.03 0.84 0.82
C PRO A 428 -16.62 -0.24 -0.10
N PRO A 429 -16.08 -0.42 -1.32
CA PRO A 429 -16.49 -1.49 -2.22
C PRO A 429 -16.46 -2.87 -1.56
N GLY A 430 -17.38 -3.75 -1.94
CA GLY A 430 -17.46 -5.10 -1.39
C GLY A 430 -17.91 -5.16 0.09
N ARG A 431 -18.63 -4.14 0.58
CA ARG A 431 -19.33 -4.17 1.88
C ARG A 431 -20.84 -4.08 1.63
N PHE A 432 -21.50 -5.23 1.63
CA PHE A 432 -22.91 -5.42 1.34
C PHE A 432 -23.39 -4.64 0.10
N GLN A 433 -22.52 -4.62 -0.91
CA GLN A 433 -22.70 -3.82 -2.11
C GLN A 433 -23.70 -4.49 -3.04
N ARG A 434 -24.80 -3.79 -3.34
CA ARG A 434 -25.85 -4.31 -4.22
C ARG A 434 -25.66 -3.83 -5.64
N LEU A 435 -25.82 -4.76 -6.57
CA LEU A 435 -25.71 -4.57 -8.02
C LEU A 435 -26.88 -5.29 -8.71
N SER A 436 -27.13 -4.95 -9.97
CA SER A 436 -28.01 -5.71 -10.85
C SER A 436 -27.20 -6.33 -11.98
N VAL A 437 -27.37 -7.63 -12.21
CA VAL A 437 -26.70 -8.38 -13.28
C VAL A 437 -27.72 -9.28 -13.96
N ALA A 438 -27.99 -9.06 -15.25
CA ALA A 438 -28.96 -9.82 -16.04
C ALA A 438 -30.33 -9.99 -15.34
N GLY A 439 -30.85 -8.90 -14.74
CA GLY A 439 -32.15 -8.90 -14.04
C GLY A 439 -32.14 -9.55 -12.64
N ARG A 440 -30.98 -9.96 -12.12
CA ARG A 440 -30.82 -10.53 -10.76
C ARG A 440 -30.17 -9.51 -9.83
N LYS A 441 -30.51 -9.57 -8.55
CA LYS A 441 -29.87 -8.77 -7.48
C LYS A 441 -28.59 -9.49 -7.05
N VAL A 442 -27.44 -8.86 -7.23
CA VAL A 442 -26.16 -9.40 -6.77
C VAL A 442 -25.70 -8.61 -5.56
N VAL A 443 -25.49 -9.28 -4.43
CA VAL A 443 -24.96 -8.70 -3.19
C VAL A 443 -23.52 -9.17 -3.03
N VAL A 444 -22.57 -8.24 -2.97
CA VAL A 444 -21.14 -8.54 -2.79
C VAL A 444 -20.69 -8.07 -1.41
N ASP A 445 -20.21 -9.00 -0.59
CA ASP A 445 -19.67 -8.70 0.74
C ASP A 445 -18.36 -9.46 1.01
N GLY A 446 -17.38 -8.82 1.62
CA GLY A 446 -16.09 -9.43 1.93
C GLY A 446 -15.99 -10.11 3.30
N ALA A 447 -17.10 -10.49 3.94
CA ALA A 447 -17.11 -11.28 5.17
C ALA A 447 -16.31 -12.57 5.00
N HIS A 448 -15.31 -12.78 5.87
CA HIS A 448 -14.32 -13.86 5.74
C HIS A 448 -13.80 -14.39 7.10
N ASN A 449 -14.43 -13.96 8.19
CA ASN A 449 -14.19 -14.43 9.55
C ASN A 449 -15.55 -14.76 10.20
N ALA A 450 -15.55 -15.41 11.36
CA ALA A 450 -16.77 -15.86 12.02
C ALA A 450 -17.73 -14.69 12.36
N GLU A 451 -17.20 -13.59 12.91
CA GLU A 451 -17.98 -12.40 13.27
C GLU A 451 -18.68 -11.77 12.06
N GLY A 452 -17.93 -11.54 10.97
CA GLY A 452 -18.46 -10.94 9.74
C GLY A 452 -19.45 -11.85 9.01
N VAL A 453 -19.18 -13.16 8.95
CA VAL A 453 -20.12 -14.12 8.35
C VAL A 453 -21.41 -14.20 9.16
N ALA A 454 -21.34 -14.20 10.50
CA ALA A 454 -22.53 -14.17 11.34
C ALA A 454 -23.35 -12.87 11.16
N ALA A 455 -22.69 -11.72 11.01
CA ALA A 455 -23.36 -10.46 10.68
C ALA A 455 -24.05 -10.54 9.31
N LEU A 456 -23.38 -11.09 8.30
CA LEU A 456 -23.92 -11.24 6.95
C LEU A 456 -25.10 -12.22 6.91
N VAL A 457 -25.01 -13.38 7.57
CA VAL A 457 -26.09 -14.38 7.63
C VAL A 457 -27.36 -13.78 8.23
N ARG A 458 -27.25 -12.94 9.25
CA ARG A 458 -28.42 -12.27 9.87
C ARG A 458 -29.17 -11.37 8.88
N GLU A 459 -28.50 -10.76 7.91
CA GLU A 459 -29.17 -9.94 6.87
C GLU A 459 -30.05 -10.78 5.92
N PHE A 460 -29.83 -12.09 5.86
CA PHE A 460 -30.58 -13.03 5.02
C PHE A 460 -31.50 -13.93 5.84
N ALA A 461 -31.67 -13.66 7.15
CA ALA A 461 -32.60 -14.39 8.00
C ALA A 461 -34.04 -14.23 7.48
N GLY A 462 -34.78 -15.34 7.39
CA GLY A 462 -36.15 -15.37 6.85
C GLY A 462 -36.27 -15.23 5.34
N ARG A 463 -35.26 -14.66 4.65
CA ARG A 463 -35.22 -14.55 3.19
C ARG A 463 -33.82 -14.85 2.64
N PRO A 464 -33.44 -16.14 2.55
CA PRO A 464 -32.15 -16.55 1.99
C PRO A 464 -31.97 -16.09 0.54
N ALA A 465 -30.71 -15.90 0.14
CA ALA A 465 -30.36 -15.75 -1.26
C ALA A 465 -30.67 -17.05 -2.04
N ASP A 466 -30.86 -16.95 -3.35
CA ASP A 466 -31.08 -18.12 -4.20
C ASP A 466 -29.79 -18.92 -4.38
N VAL A 467 -28.66 -18.21 -4.54
CA VAL A 467 -27.34 -18.81 -4.69
C VAL A 467 -26.29 -17.97 -3.97
N CYS A 468 -25.39 -18.60 -3.22
CA CYS A 468 -24.19 -17.99 -2.69
C CYS A 468 -22.96 -18.49 -3.47
N VAL A 469 -22.10 -17.56 -3.92
CA VAL A 469 -20.77 -17.84 -4.46
C VAL A 469 -19.75 -17.48 -3.39
N ALA A 470 -18.96 -18.44 -2.94
CA ALA A 470 -18.02 -18.22 -1.85
C ALA A 470 -16.61 -18.73 -2.15
N ALA A 471 -15.60 -17.99 -1.67
CA ALA A 471 -14.19 -18.39 -1.72
C ALA A 471 -13.49 -17.95 -0.44
N PHE A 472 -12.64 -18.81 0.11
CA PHE A 472 -11.94 -18.59 1.37
C PHE A 472 -10.42 -18.68 1.18
N MET A 473 -9.66 -18.07 2.08
CA MET A 473 -8.20 -18.15 2.08
C MET A 473 -7.75 -19.37 2.90
N SER A 474 -6.60 -19.94 2.57
CA SER A 474 -6.08 -21.17 3.21
C SER A 474 -5.83 -21.00 4.71
N ASP A 475 -5.59 -19.78 5.20
CA ASP A 475 -5.39 -19.46 6.62
C ASP A 475 -6.69 -19.30 7.42
N LYS A 476 -7.85 -19.67 6.85
CA LYS A 476 -9.16 -19.52 7.49
C LYS A 476 -9.83 -20.87 7.68
N SER A 477 -10.73 -20.95 8.66
CA SER A 477 -11.61 -22.09 8.89
C SER A 477 -12.71 -22.18 7.81
N GLY A 478 -12.30 -22.38 6.56
CA GLY A 478 -13.16 -22.23 5.38
C GLY A 478 -14.36 -23.18 5.40
N GLY A 479 -14.19 -24.44 5.85
CA GLY A 479 -15.31 -25.38 6.01
C GLY A 479 -16.41 -24.87 6.96
N THR A 480 -16.02 -24.37 8.13
CA THR A 480 -16.95 -23.80 9.13
C THR A 480 -17.66 -22.55 8.59
N LEU A 481 -16.92 -21.66 7.94
CA LEU A 481 -17.48 -20.43 7.37
C LEU A 481 -18.41 -20.72 6.17
N ALA A 482 -18.07 -21.70 5.33
CA ALA A 482 -18.91 -22.16 4.23
C ALA A 482 -20.21 -22.80 4.74
N ALA A 483 -20.14 -23.60 5.80
CA ALA A 483 -21.31 -24.17 6.46
C ALA A 483 -22.24 -23.06 7.00
N ALA A 484 -21.68 -22.04 7.67
CA ALA A 484 -22.47 -20.89 8.12
C ALA A 484 -23.14 -20.14 6.96
N LEU A 485 -22.42 -19.86 5.86
CA LEU A 485 -23.00 -19.21 4.67
C LEU A 485 -24.08 -20.05 3.97
N SER A 486 -24.07 -21.37 4.14
CA SER A 486 -25.12 -22.23 3.59
C SER A 486 -26.50 -21.96 4.22
N SER A 487 -26.56 -21.33 5.40
CA SER A 487 -27.83 -20.88 5.99
C SER A 487 -28.35 -19.57 5.38
N ALA A 488 -27.50 -18.79 4.70
CA ALA A 488 -27.86 -17.54 4.06
C ALA A 488 -28.29 -17.71 2.59
N ALA A 489 -28.21 -18.92 2.03
CA ALA A 489 -28.58 -19.19 0.64
C ALA A 489 -29.11 -20.61 0.42
N ARG A 490 -30.01 -20.77 -0.56
CA ARG A 490 -30.59 -22.07 -0.95
C ARG A 490 -29.59 -23.01 -1.62
N ARG A 491 -28.55 -22.46 -2.25
CA ARG A 491 -27.48 -23.20 -2.92
C ARG A 491 -26.14 -22.52 -2.67
N LEU A 492 -25.08 -23.31 -2.57
CA LEU A 492 -23.71 -22.83 -2.42
C LEU A 492 -22.85 -23.26 -3.62
N ILE A 493 -22.08 -22.32 -4.16
CA ILE A 493 -21.02 -22.56 -5.14
C ILE A 493 -19.70 -22.12 -4.50
N LEU A 494 -18.80 -23.06 -4.26
CA LEU A 494 -17.44 -22.77 -3.86
C LEU A 494 -16.57 -22.50 -5.07
N THR A 495 -15.79 -21.41 -5.02
CA THR A 495 -14.85 -21.01 -6.06
C THR A 495 -13.50 -20.65 -5.48
N ARG A 496 -12.52 -20.43 -6.35
CA ARG A 496 -11.26 -19.74 -6.01
C ARG A 496 -11.40 -18.25 -6.23
N SER A 497 -10.63 -17.45 -5.49
CA SER A 497 -10.24 -16.11 -5.92
C SER A 497 -8.93 -16.17 -6.72
N PHE A 498 -8.58 -15.10 -7.43
CA PHE A 498 -7.28 -15.00 -8.12
C PHE A 498 -6.11 -14.71 -7.17
N SER A 499 -6.37 -14.59 -5.87
CA SER A 499 -5.32 -14.46 -4.86
C SER A 499 -4.55 -15.77 -4.69
N TYR A 500 -3.23 -15.68 -4.55
CA TYR A 500 -2.35 -16.81 -4.22
C TYR A 500 -2.69 -17.48 -2.88
N ARG A 501 -3.40 -16.76 -1.99
CA ARG A 501 -3.88 -17.26 -0.69
C ARG A 501 -5.15 -18.08 -0.79
N SER A 502 -5.82 -18.11 -1.94
CA SER A 502 -7.10 -18.80 -2.07
C SER A 502 -6.95 -20.29 -1.82
N ALA A 503 -7.76 -20.83 -0.93
CA ALA A 503 -7.86 -22.28 -0.71
C ALA A 503 -8.48 -22.96 -1.95
N PRO A 504 -8.09 -24.21 -2.26
CA PRO A 504 -8.81 -25.04 -3.22
C PRO A 504 -10.27 -25.27 -2.79
N PRO A 505 -11.28 -25.01 -3.65
CA PRO A 505 -12.69 -25.12 -3.27
C PRO A 505 -13.11 -26.56 -2.97
N LEU A 506 -12.44 -27.55 -3.58
CA LEU A 506 -12.64 -28.97 -3.26
C LEU A 506 -12.22 -29.31 -1.83
N GLU A 507 -11.10 -28.75 -1.35
CA GLU A 507 -10.64 -28.94 0.03
C GLU A 507 -11.62 -28.30 1.02
N ILE A 508 -12.06 -27.06 0.75
CA ILE A 508 -13.08 -26.41 1.58
C ILE A 508 -14.36 -27.25 1.65
N ARG A 509 -14.82 -27.80 0.51
CA ARG A 509 -15.98 -28.70 0.49
C ARG A 509 -15.75 -29.95 1.33
N GLY A 510 -14.54 -30.52 1.31
CA GLY A 510 -14.16 -31.66 2.14
C GLY A 510 -14.20 -31.37 3.63
N GLN A 511 -13.93 -30.12 4.04
CA GLN A 511 -13.99 -29.66 5.43
C GLN A 511 -15.42 -29.35 5.92
N MET A 512 -16.41 -29.23 5.02
CA MET A 512 -17.80 -28.97 5.41
C MET A 512 -18.45 -30.21 6.05
N PRO A 513 -19.53 -30.05 6.85
CA PRO A 513 -20.35 -31.17 7.32
C PRO A 513 -20.86 -32.06 6.17
N PRO A 514 -20.85 -33.41 6.29
CA PRO A 514 -21.24 -34.33 5.21
C PRO A 514 -22.60 -34.01 4.56
N ALA A 515 -23.59 -33.62 5.36
CA ALA A 515 -24.94 -33.28 4.91
C ALA A 515 -24.98 -32.10 3.90
N LEU A 516 -23.98 -31.21 3.93
CA LEU A 516 -23.92 -30.04 3.05
C LEU A 516 -23.06 -30.28 1.79
N ARG A 517 -22.23 -31.34 1.77
CA ARG A 517 -21.26 -31.57 0.69
C ARG A 517 -21.92 -31.88 -0.65
N GLY A 518 -22.94 -32.75 -0.64
CA GLY A 518 -23.63 -33.19 -1.87
C GLY A 518 -24.35 -32.08 -2.61
N GLY A 519 -24.88 -31.08 -1.89
CA GLY A 519 -25.55 -29.91 -2.46
C GLY A 519 -24.63 -28.75 -2.85
N THR A 520 -23.34 -28.84 -2.57
CA THR A 520 -22.37 -27.75 -2.80
C THR A 520 -21.64 -27.93 -4.13
N LEU A 521 -21.83 -26.98 -5.04
CA LEU A 521 -21.16 -26.95 -6.35
C LEU A 521 -19.74 -26.40 -6.20
N VAL A 522 -18.85 -26.79 -7.11
CA VAL A 522 -17.46 -26.32 -7.14
C VAL A 522 -17.11 -25.84 -8.55
N MET A 523 -16.51 -24.65 -8.64
CA MET A 523 -16.03 -24.05 -9.90
C MET A 523 -14.78 -23.22 -9.64
N ASP A 524 -13.67 -23.45 -10.35
CA ASP A 524 -12.40 -22.75 -10.01
C ASP A 524 -12.33 -21.28 -10.46
N SER A 525 -13.24 -20.82 -11.32
CA SER A 525 -13.22 -19.44 -11.82
C SER A 525 -14.31 -18.59 -11.15
N PRO A 526 -13.94 -17.47 -10.49
CA PRO A 526 -14.90 -16.56 -9.86
C PRO A 526 -16.02 -16.13 -10.83
N MET A 527 -15.64 -15.77 -12.06
CA MET A 527 -16.58 -15.25 -13.04
C MET A 527 -17.46 -16.35 -13.64
N LYS A 528 -16.94 -17.57 -13.81
CA LYS A 528 -17.79 -18.72 -14.21
C LYS A 528 -18.76 -19.10 -13.10
N ALA A 529 -18.32 -19.06 -11.84
CA ALA A 529 -19.16 -19.31 -10.67
C ALA A 529 -20.28 -18.26 -10.56
N LEU A 530 -19.97 -16.97 -10.72
CA LEU A 530 -20.96 -15.90 -10.76
C LEU A 530 -21.95 -16.08 -11.91
N ALA A 531 -21.47 -16.35 -13.13
CA ALA A 531 -22.33 -16.58 -14.29
C ALA A 531 -23.28 -17.77 -14.07
N ARG A 532 -22.78 -18.86 -13.45
CA ARG A 532 -23.61 -20.01 -13.08
C ARG A 532 -24.64 -19.65 -12.02
N ALA A 533 -24.26 -18.89 -11.00
CA ALA A 533 -25.17 -18.43 -9.94
C ALA A 533 -26.30 -17.56 -10.49
N VAL A 534 -25.99 -16.60 -11.38
CA VAL A 534 -26.98 -15.74 -12.04
C VAL A 534 -27.97 -16.55 -12.88
N LYS A 535 -27.49 -17.60 -13.58
CA LYS A 535 -28.36 -18.52 -14.35
C LYS A 535 -29.25 -19.39 -13.46
N LEU A 536 -28.76 -19.78 -12.28
CA LEU A 536 -29.50 -20.62 -11.34
C LEU A 536 -30.53 -19.83 -10.50
N ALA A 537 -30.34 -18.53 -10.36
CA ALA A 537 -31.27 -17.64 -9.68
C ALA A 537 -32.45 -17.26 -10.61
N PRO A 538 -33.69 -17.30 -10.10
CA PRO A 538 -34.85 -16.83 -10.86
C PRO A 538 -34.72 -15.34 -11.19
N GLU A 539 -35.53 -14.86 -12.13
CA GLU A 539 -35.59 -13.43 -12.42
C GLU A 539 -36.03 -12.63 -11.18
N GLY A 540 -35.39 -11.50 -10.92
CA GLY A 540 -35.57 -10.75 -9.66
C GLY A 540 -34.98 -11.42 -8.40
N GLY A 541 -34.46 -12.64 -8.53
CA GLY A 541 -33.79 -13.42 -7.48
C GLY A 541 -32.48 -12.78 -7.00
N THR A 542 -31.93 -13.33 -5.92
CA THR A 542 -30.75 -12.81 -5.22
C THR A 542 -29.57 -13.76 -5.27
N VAL A 543 -28.43 -13.25 -5.72
CA VAL A 543 -27.12 -13.93 -5.66
C VAL A 543 -26.26 -13.24 -4.62
N LEU A 544 -25.72 -13.99 -3.67
CA LEU A 544 -24.75 -13.53 -2.69
C LEU A 544 -23.33 -13.90 -3.16
N VAL A 545 -22.38 -13.00 -3.03
CA VAL A 545 -20.95 -13.23 -3.22
C VAL A 545 -20.24 -12.90 -1.92
N ALA A 546 -19.60 -13.89 -1.29
CA ALA A 546 -19.04 -13.76 0.06
C ALA A 546 -17.78 -14.62 0.31
N GLY A 547 -17.23 -14.59 1.52
CA GLY A 547 -16.13 -15.47 1.94
C GLY A 547 -14.73 -14.86 1.85
N SER A 548 -14.51 -13.84 1.01
CA SER A 548 -13.26 -13.08 1.00
C SER A 548 -13.39 -11.72 0.32
N LEU A 549 -12.58 -10.76 0.77
CA LEU A 549 -12.40 -9.47 0.09
C LEU A 549 -11.79 -9.62 -1.30
N TYR A 550 -10.93 -10.64 -1.50
CA TYR A 550 -10.33 -10.93 -2.79
C TYR A 550 -11.35 -11.39 -3.82
N LEU A 551 -12.30 -12.27 -3.44
CA LEU A 551 -13.41 -12.66 -4.31
C LEU A 551 -14.33 -11.48 -4.63
N ALA A 552 -14.62 -10.64 -3.63
CA ALA A 552 -15.36 -9.39 -3.87
C ALA A 552 -14.64 -8.53 -4.92
N GLY A 553 -13.30 -8.42 -4.83
CA GLY A 553 -12.47 -7.75 -5.83
C GLY A 553 -12.56 -8.35 -7.22
N ASP A 554 -12.39 -9.66 -7.33
CA ASP A 554 -12.46 -10.39 -8.60
C ASP A 554 -13.80 -10.19 -9.31
N VAL A 555 -14.90 -10.28 -8.56
CA VAL A 555 -16.25 -10.09 -9.10
C VAL A 555 -16.49 -8.63 -9.50
N LEU A 556 -16.14 -7.66 -8.64
CA LEU A 556 -16.37 -6.24 -8.92
C LEU A 556 -15.52 -5.73 -10.08
N ALA A 557 -14.28 -6.22 -10.23
CA ALA A 557 -13.43 -5.91 -11.37
C ALA A 557 -13.90 -6.64 -12.64
N GLY A 558 -14.23 -7.93 -12.52
CA GLY A 558 -14.65 -8.77 -13.64
C GLY A 558 -15.96 -8.31 -14.28
N LEU A 559 -16.92 -7.83 -13.49
CA LEU A 559 -18.16 -7.22 -13.99
C LEU A 559 -17.92 -5.93 -14.81
N ARG A 560 -16.73 -5.34 -14.73
CA ARG A 560 -16.32 -4.17 -15.51
C ARG A 560 -15.33 -4.52 -16.63
N GLY A 561 -15.09 -5.80 -16.89
CA GLY A 561 -14.13 -6.25 -17.90
C GLY A 561 -12.66 -6.11 -17.49
N HIS A 562 -12.38 -5.97 -16.18
CA HIS A 562 -11.02 -5.83 -15.66
C HIS A 562 -10.64 -6.99 -14.73
N ARG A 563 -9.33 -7.16 -14.46
CA ARG A 563 -8.83 -8.04 -13.40
C ARG A 563 -8.43 -7.23 -12.18
N ALA A 564 -8.77 -7.70 -10.98
CA ALA A 564 -8.31 -7.10 -9.75
C ALA A 564 -6.79 -7.33 -9.57
N PHE A 565 -6.10 -6.33 -9.02
CA PHE A 565 -4.71 -6.47 -8.59
C PHE A 565 -4.67 -7.18 -7.23
N HIS A 566 -3.94 -8.31 -7.15
CA HIS A 566 -3.71 -9.05 -5.90
C HIS A 566 -2.20 -9.27 -5.70
N PRO A 567 -1.54 -8.51 -4.82
CA PRO A 567 -0.12 -8.69 -4.54
C PRO A 567 0.10 -9.92 -3.65
N ARG A 568 1.35 -10.42 -3.63
CA ARG A 568 1.79 -11.38 -2.62
C ARG A 568 2.03 -10.66 -1.30
N GLU A 569 1.02 -10.63 -0.44
CA GLU A 569 1.12 -10.03 0.91
C GLU A 569 1.80 -11.01 1.90
N MET A 570 2.05 -10.58 3.15
CA MET A 570 2.71 -11.43 4.15
C MET A 570 2.06 -12.84 4.20
N PRO A 571 2.86 -13.92 4.16
CA PRO A 571 2.36 -15.27 4.31
C PRO A 571 2.04 -15.46 5.79
N VAL A 572 0.77 -15.41 6.19
CA VAL A 572 0.41 -16.00 7.49
C VAL A 572 0.74 -17.48 7.34
N LYS A 573 1.79 -17.97 8.02
CA LYS A 573 2.23 -19.36 7.93
C LYS A 573 0.99 -20.26 8.09
N ALA A 574 0.64 -20.99 7.05
CA ALA A 574 0.10 -22.33 7.23
C ALA A 574 1.29 -23.24 6.97
N ASP A 575 1.61 -24.05 7.99
CA ASP A 575 2.62 -25.10 8.02
C ASP A 575 4.07 -24.65 8.32
N ALA A 576 4.52 -25.07 9.51
CA ALA A 576 5.91 -25.23 9.90
C ALA A 576 6.36 -26.66 9.58
#